data_AF-X6JSN3-F1
#
_entry.id   AF-X6JSN3-F1
#
_cell.length_a   1.000
_cell.length_b   1.000
_cell.length_c   1.000
_cell.angle_alpha   90.00
_cell.angle_beta   90.00
_cell.angle_gamma   90.00
#
_symmetry.space_group_name_H-M   'P 1'
#
loop_
_entity.id
_entity.type
_entity.pdbx_description
1 polymer ?
#
loop_
_entity_poly.entity_id
_entity_poly.type
_entity_poly.pdbx_seq_one_letter_code
_entity_poly.pdbx_strand_id
1 'polypeptide(L)'
;MVLNEFALIIKETNHAALLMSLPNEIVSHDGYGQTGLEVPLMNERALDMKKAETVWRAKRTFYSGEATFWDGRHLFSPWSGNPEHFSFLD
;
A
#
# COMPACT_ATOMS: atom_id res chain seq x y z
N MET A 1 8.01 -13.13 -7.95
CA MET A 1 6.97 -12.21 -8.44
C MET A 1 6.95 -11.03 -7.51
N VAL A 2 6.96 -9.80 -8.04
CA VAL A 2 6.95 -8.57 -7.24
C VAL A 2 5.61 -7.88 -7.43
N LEU A 3 4.78 -7.93 -6.40
CA LEU A 3 3.50 -7.22 -6.32
C LEU A 3 3.56 -6.23 -5.16
N ASN A 4 3.10 -5.01 -5.38
CA ASN A 4 2.99 -4.02 -4.31
C ASN A 4 1.55 -3.98 -3.78
N GLU A 5 1.44 -3.83 -2.47
CA GLU A 5 0.17 -3.53 -1.82
C GLU A 5 0.27 -2.16 -1.15
N PHE A 6 -0.59 -1.24 -1.57
CA PHE A 6 -0.69 0.07 -0.96
C PHE A 6 -1.86 0.13 0.03
N ALA A 7 -1.68 0.92 1.08
CA ALA A 7 -2.72 1.18 2.06
C ALA A 7 -2.68 2.62 2.57
N LEU A 8 -3.85 3.16 2.88
CA LEU A 8 -4.03 4.45 3.52
C LEU A 8 -4.26 4.26 5.02
N ILE A 9 -3.55 5.03 5.84
CA ILE A 9 -3.83 5.11 7.28
C ILE A 9 -5.08 5.97 7.48
N ILE A 10 -6.18 5.38 7.95
CA ILE A 10 -7.40 6.13 8.29
C ILE A 10 -7.30 6.68 9.72
N LYS A 11 -6.73 5.90 10.64
CA LYS A 11 -6.58 6.26 12.05
C LYS A 11 -5.33 5.63 12.61
N GLU A 12 -4.56 6.41 13.35
CA GLU A 12 -3.31 5.98 13.97
C GLU A 12 -3.35 6.13 15.49
N THR A 13 -2.71 5.22 16.19
CA THR A 13 -2.43 5.27 17.63
C THR A 13 -0.99 4.81 17.87
N ASN A 14 -0.49 4.94 19.11
CA ASN A 14 0.89 4.58 19.45
C ASN A 14 1.28 3.12 19.10
N HIS A 15 0.33 2.19 19.16
CA HIS A 15 0.59 0.75 19.00
C HIS A 15 -0.15 0.09 17.83
N ALA A 16 -1.08 0.80 17.21
CA ALA A 16 -1.90 0.25 16.14
C ALA A 16 -2.34 1.33 15.16
N ALA A 17 -2.59 0.91 13.93
CA ALA A 17 -3.24 1.72 12.92
C ALA A 17 -4.43 0.96 12.34
N LEU A 18 -5.41 1.71 11.87
CA LEU A 18 -6.47 1.24 10.99
C LEU A 18 -6.08 1.63 9.56
N LEU A 19 -5.83 0.61 8.74
CA LEU A 19 -5.43 0.74 7.35
C LEU A 19 -6.62 0.49 6.44
N MET A 20 -6.60 1.08 5.25
CA MET A 20 -7.52 0.84 4.15
C MET A 20 -6.72 0.48 2.91
N SER A 21 -7.09 -0.58 2.21
CA SER A 21 -6.43 -0.92 0.94
C SER A 21 -6.62 0.21 -0.06
N LEU A 22 -5.57 0.51 -0.81
CA LEU A 22 -5.62 1.38 -1.97
C LEU A 22 -5.42 0.53 -3.23
N PRO A 23 -6.22 0.75 -4.29
CA PRO A 23 -5.93 0.16 -5.59
C PRO A 23 -4.61 0.68 -6.16
N ASN A 24 -4.00 -0.10 -7.05
CA ASN A 24 -2.79 0.30 -7.76
C ASN A 24 -3.15 0.95 -9.10
N GLU A 25 -2.36 1.92 -9.52
CA GLU A 25 -2.42 2.57 -10.82
C GLU A 25 -1.09 2.39 -11.55
N ILE A 26 -1.11 1.72 -12.71
CA ILE A 26 0.08 1.53 -13.54
C ILE A 26 0.37 2.83 -14.29
N VAL A 27 1.56 3.40 -14.05
CA VAL A 27 1.99 4.67 -14.67
C VAL A 27 2.99 4.46 -15.81
N SER A 28 3.65 3.29 -15.86
CA SER A 28 4.54 2.89 -16.94
C SER A 28 4.61 1.37 -17.02
N HIS A 29 4.78 0.81 -18.22
CA HIS A 29 4.97 -0.62 -18.41
C HIS A 29 5.87 -0.90 -19.63
N ASP A 30 6.38 -2.12 -19.71
CA ASP A 30 7.24 -2.66 -20.78
C ASP A 30 6.59 -2.81 -22.17
N GLY A 31 5.42 -2.21 -22.40
CA GLY A 31 4.61 -2.42 -23.61
C GLY A 31 3.71 -3.67 -23.59
N TYR A 32 3.98 -4.64 -22.71
CA TYR A 32 3.16 -5.86 -22.53
C TYR A 32 2.40 -5.91 -21.20
N GLY A 33 2.72 -5.00 -20.27
CA GLY A 33 2.08 -4.93 -18.95
C GLY A 33 2.60 -5.98 -17.97
N GLN A 34 3.73 -6.64 -18.27
CA GLN A 34 4.27 -7.71 -17.42
C GLN A 34 5.15 -7.19 -16.30
N THR A 35 5.83 -6.08 -16.55
CA THR A 35 6.62 -5.33 -15.59
C THR A 35 6.48 -3.84 -15.86
N GLY A 36 6.66 -3.04 -14.81
CA GLY A 36 6.49 -1.61 -14.91
C GLY A 36 6.58 -0.90 -13.58
N LEU A 37 5.98 0.28 -13.55
CA LEU A 37 5.89 1.13 -12.38
C LEU A 37 4.41 1.37 -12.04
N GLU A 38 4.09 1.28 -10.76
CA GLU A 38 2.76 1.55 -10.22
C GLU A 38 2.80 2.49 -9.02
N VAL A 39 1.69 3.18 -8.79
CA VAL A 39 1.46 4.09 -7.66
C VAL A 39 0.15 3.72 -6.97
N PRO A 40 -0.06 4.10 -5.69
CA PRO A 40 -1.38 4.06 -5.08
C PRO A 40 -2.34 5.01 -5.80
N LEU A 41 -3.55 4.54 -6.09
CA LEU A 41 -4.64 5.37 -6.61
C LEU A 41 -5.15 6.30 -5.49
N MET A 42 -4.93 7.62 -5.64
CA MET A 42 -5.29 8.64 -4.63
C MET A 42 -6.49 9.52 -5.00
N ASN A 43 -7.29 9.13 -6.00
CA ASN A 43 -8.47 9.87 -6.42
C ASN A 43 -9.77 9.34 -5.75
N GLU A 44 -10.92 9.91 -6.11
CA GLU A 44 -12.23 9.57 -5.51
C GLU A 44 -12.58 8.08 -5.59
N ARG A 45 -12.06 7.33 -6.57
CA ARG A 45 -12.30 5.88 -6.69
C ARG A 45 -11.68 5.09 -5.53
N ALA A 46 -10.68 5.64 -4.83
CA ALA A 46 -10.15 5.02 -3.62
C ALA A 46 -11.22 4.92 -2.51
N LEU A 47 -12.26 5.76 -2.54
CA LEU A 47 -13.36 5.71 -1.58
C LEU A 47 -14.20 4.44 -1.70
N ASP A 48 -14.16 3.72 -2.84
CA ASP A 48 -14.83 2.42 -2.99
C ASP A 48 -14.22 1.33 -2.09
N MET A 49 -13.00 1.58 -1.57
CA MET A 49 -12.32 0.73 -0.58
C MET A 49 -12.69 1.10 0.87
N LYS A 50 -13.59 2.07 1.10
CA LYS A 50 -14.04 2.43 2.44
C LYS A 50 -15.19 1.52 2.91
N LYS A 51 -14.91 0.23 3.02
CA LYS A 51 -15.83 -0.84 3.47
C LYS A 51 -15.14 -1.80 4.43
N ALA A 52 -15.91 -2.58 5.17
CA ALA A 52 -15.40 -3.40 6.26
C ALA A 52 -14.37 -4.44 5.81
N GLU A 53 -14.47 -4.93 4.58
CA GLU A 53 -13.62 -5.98 4.02
C GLU A 53 -12.23 -5.48 3.60
N THR A 54 -12.11 -4.19 3.30
CA THR A 54 -10.89 -3.54 2.81
C THR A 54 -10.31 -2.58 3.83
N VAL A 55 -10.80 -2.63 5.07
CA VAL A 55 -10.31 -1.86 6.21
C VAL A 55 -9.92 -2.82 7.33
N TRP A 56 -8.67 -2.77 7.78
CA TRP A 56 -8.16 -3.70 8.78
C TRP A 56 -7.21 -3.03 9.77
N ARG A 57 -6.94 -3.72 10.87
CA ARG A 57 -6.01 -3.25 11.90
C ARG A 57 -4.61 -3.79 11.61
N ALA A 58 -3.61 -2.91 11.72
CA ALA A 58 -2.20 -3.27 11.73
C ALA A 58 -1.54 -2.88 13.07
N LYS A 59 -0.55 -3.66 13.50
CA LYS A 59 0.34 -3.31 14.60
C LYS A 59 1.33 -2.27 14.13
N ARG A 60 1.40 -1.16 14.84
CA ARG A 60 2.38 -0.10 14.57
C ARG A 60 3.64 -0.35 15.37
N THR A 61 4.77 -0.23 14.72
CA THR A 61 6.09 -0.18 15.35
C THR A 61 6.78 1.12 14.92
N PHE A 62 7.41 1.82 15.86
CA PHE A 62 8.22 2.99 15.54
C PHE A 62 9.66 2.71 15.93
N TYR A 63 10.56 2.72 14.96
CA TYR A 63 11.96 2.42 15.17
C TYR A 63 12.82 3.30 14.26
N SER A 64 13.92 3.82 14.79
CA SER A 64 14.87 4.67 14.06
C SER A 64 14.24 5.85 13.29
N GLY A 65 13.15 6.43 13.82
CA GLY A 65 12.48 7.59 13.22
C GLY A 65 11.41 7.24 12.18
N GLU A 66 11.18 5.95 11.89
CA GLU A 66 10.21 5.50 10.90
C GLU A 66 9.11 4.64 11.54
N ALA A 67 7.88 4.84 11.07
CA ALA A 67 6.74 4.02 11.46
C ALA A 67 6.54 2.89 10.46
N THR A 68 6.48 1.66 10.94
CA THR A 68 6.08 0.49 10.14
C THR A 68 4.81 -0.11 10.68
N PHE A 69 4.05 -0.76 9.79
CA PHE A 69 2.73 -1.31 10.11
C PHE A 69 2.67 -2.77 9.65
N TRP A 70 2.43 -3.68 10.60
CA TRP A 70 2.37 -5.12 10.35
C TRP A 70 0.94 -5.63 10.57
N ASP A 71 0.32 -6.21 9.56
CA ASP A 71 -1.05 -6.73 9.65
C ASP A 71 -1.14 -8.26 9.88
N GLY A 72 0.00 -8.92 10.00
CA GLY A 72 0.09 -10.39 10.11
C GLY A 72 0.54 -11.09 8.84
N ARG A 73 0.52 -10.39 7.69
CA ARG A 73 0.94 -10.91 6.38
C ARG A 73 1.92 -9.98 5.66
N HIS A 74 1.66 -8.69 5.70
CA HIS A 74 2.41 -7.66 5.00
C HIS A 74 2.99 -6.63 5.97
N LEU A 75 4.21 -6.19 5.65
CA LEU A 75 4.89 -5.10 6.35
C LEU A 75 4.79 -3.86 5.48
N PHE A 76 4.01 -2.89 5.93
CA PHE A 76 3.87 -1.60 5.27
C PHE A 76 4.86 -0.60 5.87
N SER A 77 5.49 0.17 4.99
CA SER A 77 6.29 1.35 5.31
C SER A 77 5.65 2.60 4.68
N PRO A 78 6.04 3.82 5.12
CA PRO A 78 5.58 5.04 4.49
C PRO A 78 6.01 5.06 3.03
N TRP A 79 5.04 5.28 2.13
CA TRP A 79 5.32 5.38 0.72
C TRP A 79 6.15 6.64 0.44
N SER A 80 7.20 6.51 -0.38
CA SER A 80 8.14 7.59 -0.68
C SER A 80 7.56 8.70 -1.56
N GLY A 81 6.39 8.45 -2.18
CA GLY A 81 5.80 9.31 -3.20
C GLY A 81 6.29 9.03 -4.62
N ASN A 82 7.28 8.16 -4.78
CA ASN A 82 7.79 7.74 -6.09
C ASN A 82 7.07 6.47 -6.57
N PRO A 83 6.94 6.25 -7.89
CA PRO A 83 6.43 4.99 -8.41
C PRO A 83 7.27 3.79 -7.98
N GLU A 84 6.60 2.70 -7.62
CA GLU A 84 7.22 1.44 -7.20
C GLU A 84 7.21 0.43 -8.35
N HIS A 85 8.24 -0.41 -8.41
CA HIS A 85 8.39 -1.41 -9.46
C HIS A 85 7.50 -2.63 -9.19
N PHE A 86 6.84 -3.16 -10.22
CA PHE A 86 6.15 -4.45 -10.18
C PHE A 86 6.65 -5.38 -11.29
N SER A 87 6.55 -6.69 -11.05
CA SER A 87 6.84 -7.72 -12.06
C SER A 87 6.06 -9.00 -11.81
N PHE A 88 5.31 -9.44 -12.83
CA PHE A 88 4.59 -10.72 -12.81
C PHE A 88 5.48 -11.92 -13.15
N LEU A 89 6.69 -11.69 -13.66
CA LEU A 89 7.63 -12.73 -14.12
C LEU A 89 8.80 -12.99 -13.18
N ASP A 90 9.09 -12.04 -12.30
CA ASP A 90 10.16 -12.15 -11.31
C ASP A 90 9.82 -13.20 -10.24
#